data_AF-A0A929DTB3-F1
#
_entry.id   AF-A0A929DTB3-F1
#
_cell.length_a   1.000
_cell.length_b   1.000
_cell.length_c   1.000
_cell.angle_alpha   90.00
_cell.angle_beta   90.00
_cell.angle_gamma   90.00
#
_symmetry.space_group_name_H-M   'P 1'
#
loop_
_entity.id
_entity.type
_entity.pdbx_description
1 polymer ?
#
loop_
_entity_poly.entity_id
_entity_poly.type
_entity_poly.pdbx_seq_one_letter_code
_entity_poly.pdbx_strand_id
1 'polypeptide(L)' 'MIRVLLKQLLDEKAFKERRRITMNEVSDETGISRPTLTRVANIPGYNTNTDTINALCKYFACTPGELLAYIDDDKIEE' A
#
# COMPACT_ATOMS: atom_id res chain seq x y z
N MET A 1 14.13 -4.43 5.55
CA MET A 1 12.82 -3.94 6.04
C MET A 1 11.63 -4.45 5.21
N ILE A 2 10.41 -4.47 5.79
CA ILE A 2 9.19 -4.69 5.00
C ILE A 2 8.75 -3.37 4.34
N ARG A 3 8.55 -3.42 3.03
CA ARG A 3 7.98 -2.33 2.22
C ARG A 3 6.55 -2.68 1.83
N VAL A 4 5.64 -1.72 1.99
CA VAL A 4 4.27 -1.83 1.47
C VAL A 4 4.22 -1.26 0.05
N LEU A 5 3.82 -2.07 -0.92
CA LEU A 5 3.73 -1.71 -2.34
C LEU A 5 2.46 -0.92 -2.69
N LEU A 6 2.02 -0.06 -1.76
CA LEU A 6 0.75 0.67 -1.87
C LEU A 6 0.67 1.55 -3.13
N LYS A 7 1.73 2.29 -3.45
CA LYS A 7 1.76 3.14 -4.66
C LYS A 7 1.67 2.31 -5.94
N GLN A 8 2.41 1.20 -6.00
CA GLN A 8 2.42 0.33 -7.18
C GLN A 8 1.02 -0.28 -7.43
N LEU A 9 0.38 -0.81 -6.39
CA LEU A 9 -0.97 -1.36 -6.51
C LEU A 9 -2.02 -0.29 -6.84
N LEU A 10 -1.85 0.95 -6.35
CA LEU A 10 -2.70 2.06 -6.75
C LEU A 10 -2.56 2.41 -8.22
N ASP A 11 -1.33 2.48 -8.72
CA ASP A 11 -1.05 2.78 -10.13
C ASP A 11 -1.60 1.66 -11.03
N GLU A 12 -1.40 0.40 -10.66
CA GLU A 12 -1.96 -0.75 -11.38
C GLU A 12 -3.50 -0.73 -11.41
N LYS A 13 -4.15 -0.45 -10.27
CA LYS A 13 -5.62 -0.37 -10.20
C LYS A 13 -6.14 0.81 -11.01
N ALA A 14 -5.52 1.99 -10.90
CA ALA A 14 -5.89 3.18 -11.67
C ALA A 14 -5.75 2.95 -13.18
N PHE A 15 -4.70 2.25 -13.60
CA PHE A 15 -4.50 1.86 -15.00
C PHE A 15 -5.57 0.88 -15.50
N LYS A 16 -5.85 -0.18 -14.72
CA LYS A 16 -6.88 -1.19 -15.05
C LYS A 16 -8.28 -0.58 -15.16
N GLU A 17 -8.62 0.34 -14.26
CA GLU A 17 -9.93 1.00 -14.21
C GLU A 17 -10.04 2.23 -15.12
N ARG A 18 -8.94 2.64 -15.77
CA ARG A 18 -8.85 3.84 -16.63
C ARG A 18 -9.37 5.12 -15.95
N ARG A 19 -9.13 5.24 -14.65
CA ARG A 19 -9.53 6.41 -13.87
C ARG A 19 -8.48 6.74 -12.82
N ARG A 20 -8.47 8.00 -12.38
CA ARG A 20 -7.62 8.44 -11.29
C ARG A 20 -8.21 7.97 -9.96
N ILE A 21 -7.43 7.19 -9.21
CA ILE A 21 -7.74 6.80 -7.83
C ILE A 21 -7.02 7.78 -6.90
N THR A 22 -7.73 8.29 -5.89
CA THR A 22 -7.15 9.24 -4.93
C THR A 22 -6.99 8.60 -3.56
N MET A 23 -6.07 9.11 -2.74
CA MET A 23 -5.92 8.64 -1.35
C MET A 23 -7.18 8.87 -0.50
N ASN A 24 -8.03 9.84 -0.86
CA ASN A 24 -9.33 10.03 -0.19
C ASN A 24 -10.25 8.85 -0.47
N GLU A 25 -10.39 8.45 -1.73
CA GLU A 25 -11.23 7.31 -2.11
C GLU A 25 -10.76 6.01 -1.44
N VAL A 26 -9.45 5.77 -1.44
CA VAL A 26 -8.88 4.60 -0.74
C VAL A 26 -9.19 4.68 0.75
N SER A 27 -9.12 5.86 1.36
CA SER A 27 -9.49 6.08 2.77
C SER A 27 -10.94 5.75 3.03
N ASP A 28 -11.84 6.18 2.14
CA ASP A 28 -13.28 5.98 2.26
C ASP A 28 -13.67 4.50 2.07
N GLU A 29 -13.05 3.80 1.11
CA GLU A 29 -13.34 2.39 0.82
C GLU A 29 -12.69 1.42 1.82
N THR A 30 -11.48 1.73 2.30
CA THR A 30 -10.74 0.83 3.21
C THR A 30 -11.02 1.11 4.69
N GLY A 31 -11.59 2.29 5.01
CA GLY A 31 -11.72 2.79 6.38
C GLY A 31 -10.39 3.20 7.02
N ILE A 32 -9.28 3.18 6.29
CA ILE A 32 -7.95 3.59 6.78
C ILE A 32 -7.80 5.09 6.58
N SER A 33 -7.50 5.83 7.65
CA SER A 33 -7.31 7.29 7.54
C SER A 33 -6.25 7.68 6.49
N ARG A 34 -6.54 8.71 5.70
CA ARG A 34 -5.60 9.28 4.71
C ARG A 34 -4.18 9.56 5.25
N PRO A 35 -3.98 10.11 6.47
CA PRO A 35 -2.64 10.27 7.03
C PRO A 35 -1.90 8.93 7.19
N THR A 36 -2.59 7.88 7.61
CA THR A 36 -2.01 6.53 7.72
C THR A 36 -1.64 5.99 6.35
N LEU A 37 -2.52 6.08 5.34
CA LEU A 37 -2.20 5.66 3.97
C LEU A 37 -0.97 6.40 3.42
N THR A 38 -0.87 7.70 3.72
CA THR A 38 0.26 8.54 3.32
C THR A 38 1.55 8.07 3.97
N ARG A 39 1.53 7.74 5.27
CA ARG A 39 2.70 7.20 5.97
C ARG A 39 3.10 5.82 5.43
N VAL A 40 2.13 4.91 5.25
CA VAL A 40 2.35 3.59 4.66
C VAL A 40 2.99 3.69 3.27
N ALA A 41 2.56 4.65 2.45
CA ALA A 41 3.06 4.84 1.09
C ALA A 41 4.44 5.50 0.99
N ASN A 42 4.84 6.29 2.00
CA ASN A 42 5.99 7.20 1.88
C ASN A 42 7.07 7.00 2.94
N ILE A 43 6.77 6.38 4.08
CA ILE A 43 7.73 6.16 5.17
C ILE A 43 8.24 4.71 5.06
N PRO A 44 9.52 4.53 4.68
CA PRO A 44 10.14 3.21 4.70
C PRO A 44 10.06 2.62 6.12
N GLY A 45 9.61 1.37 6.24
CA GLY A 45 9.64 0.64 7.51
C GLY A 45 8.52 1.06 8.46
N TYR A 46 7.52 1.77 7.95
CA TYR A 46 6.34 2.14 8.72
C TYR A 46 5.67 0.90 9.31
N ASN A 47 5.48 0.91 10.62
CA ASN A 47 4.79 -0.16 11.33
C ASN A 47 3.29 -0.10 11.01
N THR A 48 2.78 -1.17 10.39
CA THR A 48 1.37 -1.37 10.09
C THR A 48 0.89 -2.67 10.73
N ASN A 49 -0.43 -2.80 10.92
CA ASN A 49 -1.03 -3.98 11.51
C ASN A 49 -1.71 -4.86 10.46
N THR A 50 -2.05 -6.08 10.86
CA THR A 50 -2.70 -7.06 9.97
C THR A 50 -4.08 -6.59 9.50
N ASP A 51 -4.79 -5.78 10.29
CA ASP A 51 -6.08 -5.20 9.88
C ASP A 51 -5.95 -4.25 8.70
N THR A 52 -4.93 -3.38 8.70
CA THR A 52 -4.62 -2.48 7.59
C THR A 52 -4.24 -3.29 6.35
N ILE A 53 -3.39 -4.31 6.51
CA ILE A 53 -3.00 -5.22 5.42
C ILE A 53 -4.23 -5.91 4.83
N ASN A 54 -5.11 -6.44 5.67
CA ASN A 54 -6.35 -7.11 5.26
C ASN A 54 -7.29 -6.17 4.49
N ALA A 55 -7.50 -4.95 4.99
CA ALA A 55 -8.34 -3.96 4.32
C ALA A 55 -7.78 -3.57 2.94
N LEU A 56 -6.47 -3.37 2.82
CA LEU A 56 -5.81 -3.09 1.54
C LEU A 56 -5.88 -4.29 0.59
N CYS A 57 -5.61 -5.50 1.07
CA CYS A 57 -5.72 -6.72 0.26
C CYS A 57 -7.15 -6.89 -0.30
N LYS A 58 -8.18 -6.63 0.52
CA LYS A 58 -9.58 -6.64 0.07
C LYS A 58 -9.85 -5.56 -0.99
N TYR A 59 -9.38 -4.34 -0.77
CA TYR A 59 -9.59 -3.23 -1.71
C TYR A 59 -8.89 -3.45 -3.06
N PHE A 60 -7.67 -3.99 -3.06
CA PHE A 60 -6.91 -4.28 -4.28
C PHE A 60 -7.23 -5.65 -4.88
N ALA A 61 -8.03 -6.47 -4.20
CA ALA A 61 -8.27 -7.87 -4.54
C ALA A 61 -6.96 -8.65 -4.76
N CYS A 62 -5.99 -8.46 -3.87
CA CYS A 62 -4.66 -9.07 -3.95
C CYS A 62 -4.32 -9.88 -2.69
N THR A 63 -3.25 -10.65 -2.77
CA THR A 63 -2.68 -11.39 -1.64
C THR A 63 -1.67 -10.53 -0.87
N PRO A 64 -1.39 -10.84 0.41
CA PRO A 64 -0.37 -10.12 1.18
C PRO A 64 1.02 -10.13 0.53
N GLY A 65 1.38 -11.17 -0.23
CA GLY A 65 2.66 -11.24 -0.94
C GLY A 65 2.77 -10.29 -2.14
N GLU A 66 1.65 -9.85 -2.69
CA GLU A 66 1.61 -8.79 -3.72
C GLU A 66 1.63 -7.39 -3.08
N LEU A 67 1.12 -7.25 -1.86
CA LEU A 67 1.10 -5.98 -1.11
C LEU A 67 2.41 -5.71 -0.36
N LEU A 68 3.08 -6.75 0.16
CA LEU A 68 4.24 -6.63 1.03
C LEU A 68 5.47 -7.24 0.36
N ALA A 69 6.54 -6.47 0.30
CA ALA A 69 7.84 -6.93 -0.17
C ALA A 69 8.87 -6.82 0.95
N TYR A 70 9.68 -7.87 1.12
CA TYR A 70 10.90 -7.76 1.91
C TYR A 70 11.96 -7.06 1.06
N ILE A 71 12.52 -5.98 1.59
CA ILE A 71 13.68 -5.29 1.04
C ILE A 71 14.85 -5.57 1.97
N ASP A 72 15.97 -5.95 1.38
CA ASP A 72 17.21 -6.15 2.11
C ASP A 72 17.89 -4.80 2.34
N ASP A 73 17.99 -4.37 3.59
CA ASP A 73 18.48 -3.02 3.92
C ASP A 73 19.99 -2.90 3.67
N ASP A 74 20.72 -4.03 3.75
CA ASP A 74 22.15 -4.13 3.44
C ASP A 74 22.44 -3.98 1.93
N LYS A 75 21.41 -3.95 1.07
CA LYS A 75 21.53 -3.78 -0.38
C LYS A 75 21.08 -2.44 -0.93
N ILE A 76 20.68 -1.51 -0.05
CA ILE A 76 20.25 -0.15 -0.45
C ILE A 76 21.45 0.81 -0.54
N GLU A 77 22.62 0.41 -0.03
CA GLU A 77 23.89 1.13 -0.15
C GLU A 77 24.65 0.78 -1.46
N GLU A 78 24.11 1.14 -2.63
CA GLU A 78 24.89 1.33 -3.88
C GLU A 78 24.32 2.46 -4.73
#